data_AF-A0A932MCF4-F1
#
_entry.id   AF-A0A932MCF4-F1
#
_cell.length_a   1.000
_cell.length_b   1.000
_cell.length_c   1.000
_cell.angle_alpha   90.00
_cell.angle_beta   90.00
_cell.angle_gamma   90.00
#
_symmetry.space_group_name_H-M   'P 1'
#
loop_
_entity.id
_entity.type
_entity.pdbx_description
1 polymer ?
#
loop_
_entity_poly.entity_id
_entity_poly.type
_entity_poly.pdbx_seq_one_letter_code
_entity_poly.pdbx_strand_id
1 'polypeptide(L)'
;MLEQVPKRESVAHADAVIAGLADLSSRRLVALLAGCRSVKVKRLFLALAGRHRHPWVRRVQEAADRSEFDLGRGKRVLVPGGRLHPKYLITLPAELDVRSE
;
A
#
# COMPACT_ATOMS: atom_id res chain seq x y z
N MET A 1 -5.46 -11.78 3.39
CA MET A 1 -6.26 -10.54 3.45
C MET A 1 -6.00 -9.66 2.22
N LEU A 2 -4.93 -8.84 2.14
CA LEU A 2 -4.71 -7.89 1.02
C LEU A 2 -4.66 -8.51 -0.39
N GLU A 3 -4.18 -9.74 -0.54
CA GLU A 3 -4.18 -10.44 -1.83
C GLU A 3 -5.61 -10.68 -2.37
N GLN A 4 -6.60 -10.72 -1.48
CA GLN A 4 -8.01 -10.95 -1.81
C GLN A 4 -8.76 -9.66 -2.15
N VAL A 5 -8.11 -8.49 -2.11
CA VAL A 5 -8.71 -7.22 -2.52
C VAL A 5 -8.64 -7.08 -4.05
N PRO A 6 -9.72 -6.67 -4.75
CA PRO A 6 -11.08 -6.37 -4.23
C PRO A 6 -12.05 -7.57 -4.28
N LYS A 7 -11.58 -8.78 -4.58
CA LYS A 7 -12.41 -9.95 -4.90
C LYS A 7 -13.26 -10.46 -3.73
N ARG A 8 -12.66 -10.56 -2.54
CA ARG A 8 -13.34 -11.04 -1.32
C ARG A 8 -13.29 -10.03 -0.18
N GLU A 9 -12.38 -9.07 -0.27
CA GLU A 9 -12.17 -8.03 0.74
C GLU A 9 -12.30 -6.66 0.09
N SER A 10 -12.97 -5.73 0.75
CA SER A 10 -13.10 -4.36 0.25
C SER A 10 -11.83 -3.56 0.52
N VAL A 11 -11.57 -2.56 -0.33
CA VAL A 11 -10.43 -1.64 -0.11
C VAL A 11 -10.62 -0.82 1.18
N ALA A 12 -11.86 -0.46 1.51
CA ALA A 12 -12.19 0.23 2.75
C ALA A 12 -11.89 -0.61 3.99
N HIS A 13 -12.19 -1.92 3.96
CA HIS A 13 -11.84 -2.82 5.06
C HIS A 13 -10.31 -2.94 5.20
N ALA A 14 -9.58 -3.04 4.09
CA ALA A 14 -8.12 -3.01 4.12
C ALA A 14 -7.55 -1.71 4.69
N ASP A 15 -8.13 -0.56 4.34
CA ASP A 15 -7.73 0.75 4.88
C ASP A 15 -7.96 0.83 6.39
N ALA A 16 -9.12 0.37 6.87
CA ALA A 16 -9.46 0.35 8.29
C ALA A 16 -8.53 -0.57 9.10
N VAL A 17 -8.18 -1.74 8.56
CA VAL A 17 -7.18 -2.62 9.20
C VAL A 17 -5.84 -1.92 9.29
N ILE A 18 -5.37 -1.28 8.22
CA ILE A 18 -4.07 -0.58 8.20
C ILE A 18 -4.06 0.61 9.16
N ALA A 19 -5.19 1.34 9.29
CA ALA A 19 -5.35 2.44 10.23
C ALA A 19 -5.16 2.01 11.71
N GLY A 20 -5.47 0.75 12.04
CA GLY A 20 -5.27 0.19 13.37
C GLY A 20 -3.84 -0.26 13.67
N LEU A 21 -2.95 -0.26 12.68
CA LEU A 21 -1.58 -0.77 12.81
C LEU A 21 -0.61 0.31 13.31
N ALA A 22 -0.90 0.97 14.42
CA ALA A 22 -0.10 2.11 14.90
C ALA A 22 1.36 1.75 15.24
N ASP A 23 1.57 0.60 15.90
CA ASP A 23 2.85 0.23 16.52
C ASP A 23 3.52 -0.98 15.85
N LEU A 24 3.86 -0.82 14.57
CA LEU A 24 4.62 -1.84 13.84
C LEU A 24 6.12 -1.54 13.80
N SER A 25 6.93 -2.59 13.95
CA SER A 25 8.35 -2.51 13.69
C SER A 25 8.60 -2.34 12.18
N SER A 26 9.13 -1.18 11.78
CA SER A 26 9.49 -0.90 10.38
C SER A 26 10.45 -1.94 9.78
N ARG A 27 11.42 -2.44 10.55
CA ARG A 27 12.39 -3.44 10.08
C ARG A 27 11.70 -4.75 9.66
N ARG A 28 10.84 -5.30 10.52
CA ARG A 28 10.02 -6.47 10.23
C ARG A 28 9.10 -6.24 9.01
N LEU A 29 8.47 -5.07 8.92
CA LEU A 29 7.63 -4.72 7.77
C LEU A 29 8.40 -4.72 6.46
N VAL A 30 9.59 -4.11 6.42
CA VAL A 30 10.45 -4.10 5.23
C VAL A 30 10.83 -5.53 4.84
N ALA A 31 11.22 -6.38 5.80
CA ALA A 31 11.53 -7.78 5.52
C ALA A 31 10.33 -8.57 4.95
N LEU A 32 9.12 -8.34 5.50
CA LEU A 32 7.89 -8.94 4.99
C LEU A 32 7.56 -8.46 3.57
N LEU A 33 7.74 -7.18 3.27
CA LEU A 33 7.52 -6.62 1.94
C LEU A 33 8.58 -7.11 0.94
N ALA A 34 9.83 -7.30 1.36
CA ALA A 34 10.87 -7.89 0.53
C ALA A 34 10.55 -9.35 0.16
N GLY A 35 10.09 -10.15 1.13
CA GLY A 35 9.67 -11.54 0.90
C GLY A 35 8.32 -11.70 0.19
N CYS A 36 7.51 -10.65 0.11
CA CYS A 36 6.21 -10.69 -0.56
C CYS A 36 6.39 -10.77 -2.09
N ARG A 37 5.79 -11.77 -2.74
CA ARG A 37 5.85 -11.93 -4.21
C ARG A 37 4.82 -11.08 -4.96
N SER A 38 3.80 -10.58 -4.27
CA SER A 38 2.70 -9.85 -4.89
C SER A 38 2.98 -8.36 -4.96
N VAL A 39 3.33 -7.88 -6.15
CA VAL A 39 3.49 -6.44 -6.43
C VAL A 39 2.21 -5.65 -6.08
N LYS A 40 1.04 -6.25 -6.34
CA LYS A 40 -0.27 -5.66 -5.99
C LYS A 40 -0.36 -5.41 -4.48
N VAL A 41 -0.02 -6.41 -3.65
CA VAL A 41 -0.10 -6.29 -2.19
C VAL A 41 0.85 -5.22 -1.66
N LYS A 42 2.10 -5.18 -2.13
CA LYS A 42 3.06 -4.16 -1.67
C LYS A 42 2.57 -2.75 -1.99
N ARG A 43 2.15 -2.51 -3.23
CA ARG A 43 1.66 -1.20 -3.67
C ARG A 43 0.39 -0.79 -2.93
N LEU A 44 -0.56 -1.72 -2.78
CA LEU A 44 -1.79 -1.47 -2.05
C LEU A 44 -1.50 -1.13 -0.58
N PHE A 45 -0.65 -1.91 0.08
CA PHE A 45 -0.26 -1.66 1.46
C PHE A 45 0.34 -0.26 1.62
N LEU A 46 1.30 0.13 0.79
CA LEU A 46 1.94 1.44 0.86
C LEU A 46 0.99 2.59 0.56
N ALA A 47 0.13 2.43 -0.44
CA ALA A 47 -0.85 3.43 -0.83
C ALA A 47 -1.87 3.70 0.30
N LEU A 48 -2.29 2.65 1.01
CA LEU A 48 -3.18 2.79 2.17
C LEU A 48 -2.43 3.28 3.42
N ALA A 49 -1.24 2.75 3.69
CA ALA A 49 -0.42 3.13 4.85
C ALA A 49 -0.03 4.61 4.84
N GLY A 50 0.21 5.19 3.65
CA GLY A 50 0.48 6.62 3.49
C GLY A 50 -0.61 7.54 4.03
N ARG A 51 -1.85 7.03 4.19
CA ARG A 51 -3.01 7.79 4.67
C ARG A 51 -3.01 7.99 6.19
N HIS A 52 -2.31 7.13 6.95
CA HIS A 52 -2.52 7.01 8.40
C HIS A 52 -1.42 7.60 9.29
N ARG A 53 -0.45 8.34 8.72
CA ARG A 53 0.63 9.06 9.46
C ARG A 53 1.34 8.25 10.57
N HIS A 54 1.35 6.92 10.52
CA HIS A 54 1.98 6.12 11.57
C HIS A 54 3.51 6.28 11.53
N PRO A 55 4.21 6.24 12.69
CA PRO A 55 5.65 6.48 12.78
C PRO A 55 6.51 5.53 11.92
N TRP A 56 6.03 4.32 11.65
CA TRP A 56 6.74 3.34 10.83
C TRP A 56 6.57 3.59 9.32
N VAL A 57 5.52 4.29 8.89
CA VAL A 57 5.19 4.48 7.46
C VAL A 57 6.34 5.15 6.74
N ARG A 58 6.83 6.27 7.28
CA ARG A 58 7.96 7.01 6.70
C ARG A 58 9.17 6.11 6.45
N ARG A 59 9.56 5.28 7.42
CA ARG A 59 10.70 4.36 7.29
C ARG A 59 10.50 3.30 6.20
N VAL A 60 9.27 2.80 6.06
CA VAL A 60 8.94 1.82 5.01
C VAL A 60 8.92 2.49 3.64
N GLN A 61 8.44 3.73 3.54
CA GLN A 61 8.46 4.51 2.30
C GLN A 61 9.90 4.84 1.88
N GLU A 62 10.76 5.24 2.81
CA GLU A 62 12.19 5.45 2.56
C GLU A 62 12.88 4.16 2.08
N ALA A 63 12.53 2.99 2.63
CA ALA A 63 13.04 1.71 2.16
C ALA A 63 12.55 1.39 0.73
N ALA A 64 11.30 1.75 0.39
CA ALA A 64 10.78 1.63 -0.97
C ALA A 64 11.53 2.55 -1.95
N ASP A 65 11.81 3.79 -1.55
CA ASP A 65 12.53 4.77 -2.37
C ASP A 65 14.00 4.34 -2.59
N ARG A 66 14.62 3.66 -1.61
CA ARG A 66 15.92 2.99 -1.74
C ARG A 66 15.87 1.64 -2.48
N SER A 67 14.70 1.24 -2.97
CA SER A 67 14.50 -0.03 -3.69
C SER A 67 14.87 -1.29 -2.88
N GLU A 68 14.68 -1.27 -1.55
CA GLU A 68 14.90 -2.45 -0.69
C GLU A 68 13.89 -3.59 -0.96
N PHE A 69 12.81 -3.30 -1.69
CA PHE A 69 11.90 -4.30 -2.23
C PHE A 69 11.31 -3.85 -3.56
N ASP A 70 11.09 -4.81 -4.46
CA ASP A 70 10.55 -4.52 -5.79
C ASP A 70 9.07 -4.17 -5.74
N LEU A 71 8.73 -2.99 -6.27
CA LEU A 71 7.36 -2.53 -6.52
C LEU A 71 6.91 -2.80 -7.96
N GLY A 72 7.72 -3.43 -8.80
CA GLY A 72 7.42 -3.69 -10.20
C GLY A 72 7.23 -2.40 -11.01
N ARG A 73 6.82 -2.56 -12.27
CA ARG A 73 6.70 -1.47 -13.24
C ARG A 73 5.27 -1.31 -13.76
N GLY A 74 4.98 -0.15 -14.36
CA GLY A 74 3.70 0.16 -14.99
C GLY A 74 2.56 0.43 -14.01
N LYS A 75 1.38 0.77 -14.55
CA LYS A 75 0.15 1.00 -13.77
C LYS A 75 -0.51 -0.32 -13.40
N ARG A 76 -1.13 -0.38 -12.22
CA ARG A 76 -1.91 -1.52 -11.73
C ARG A 76 -3.35 -1.08 -11.51
N VAL A 77 -4.30 -1.64 -12.24
CA VAL A 77 -5.72 -1.40 -11.97
C VAL A 77 -6.17 -2.34 -10.87
N LEU A 78 -6.47 -1.81 -9.68
CA LEU A 78 -7.08 -2.57 -8.59
C LEU A 78 -8.60 -2.62 -8.75
N VAL A 79 -9.21 -1.46 -9.02
CA VAL A 79 -10.65 -1.30 -9.27
C VAL A 79 -10.86 -0.52 -10.59
N PRO A 80 -11.73 -1.00 -11.50
CA PRO A 80 -12.12 -0.25 -12.69
C PRO A 80 -12.76 1.09 -12.31
N GLY A 81 -12.46 2.16 -13.05
CA GLY A 81 -12.94 3.51 -12.74
C GLY A 81 -12.33 4.15 -11.49
N GLY A 82 -11.39 3.48 -10.81
CA GLY A 82 -10.66 4.03 -9.68
C GLY A 82 -9.65 5.11 -10.09
N ARG A 83 -9.19 5.88 -9.11
CA ARG A 83 -8.18 6.93 -9.27
C ARG A 83 -6.77 6.38 -9.06
N LEU A 84 -5.83 6.79 -9.90
CA LEU A 84 -4.46 6.31 -9.84
C LEU A 84 -3.69 7.01 -8.72
N HIS A 85 -3.20 6.24 -7.75
CA HIS A 85 -2.23 6.74 -6.79
C HIS A 85 -0.89 7.02 -7.50
N PRO A 86 -0.38 8.26 -7.53
CA PRO A 86 0.73 8.65 -8.40
C PRO A 86 2.06 7.99 -7.98
N LYS A 87 2.37 7.94 -6.67
CA LYS A 87 3.61 7.33 -6.17
C LYS A 87 3.70 5.83 -6.42
N TYR A 88 2.63 5.08 -6.13
CA TYR A 88 2.65 3.61 -6.18
C TYR A 88 2.03 3.02 -7.44
N LEU A 89 1.54 3.85 -8.37
CA LEU A 89 0.98 3.46 -9.66
C LEU A 89 -0.06 2.34 -9.54
N ILE A 90 -0.97 2.45 -8.57
CA ILE A 90 -2.09 1.53 -8.35
C ILE A 90 -3.40 2.33 -8.27
N THR A 91 -4.48 1.85 -8.90
CA THR A 91 -5.78 2.51 -8.77
C THR A 91 -6.41 2.19 -7.42
N LEU A 92 -7.11 3.15 -6.82
CA LEU A 92 -7.93 3.00 -5.61
C LEU A 92 -9.35 3.52 -5.88
N PRO A 93 -10.36 3.13 -5.10
CA PRO A 93 -11.67 3.78 -5.12
C PRO A 93 -11.52 5.30 -4.93
N ALA A 94 -12.35 6.09 -5.60
CA ALA A 94 -12.22 7.55 -5.61
C ALA A 94 -12.36 8.17 -4.21
N GLU A 95 -13.08 7.50 -3.32
CA GLU A 95 -13.31 7.89 -1.93
C GLU A 95 -12.05 7.76 -1.06
N LEU A 96 -11.09 6.94 -1.51
CA LEU A 96 -9.81 6.70 -0.82
C LEU A 96 -8.64 7.42 -1.49
N ASP A 97 -8.91 8.25 -2.50
CA ASP A 97 -7.92 9.10 -3.17
C ASP A 97 -7.34 10.10 -2.17
N VAL A 98 -6.05 9.95 -1.84
CA VAL A 98 -5.29 10.95 -1.10
C VAL A 98 -4.39 11.63 -2.09
N ARG A 99 -4.69 12.91 -2.33
CA ARG A 99 -3.75 13.87 -2.91
C ARG A 99 -2.44 13.70 -2.16
N SER A 100 -1.43 13.18 -2.85
CA SER A 100 -0.07 13.09 -2.33
C SER A 100 0.46 14.52 -2.28
N GLU A 101 0.22 15.23 -1.17
CA GLU A 101 0.98 16.43 -0.80
C GLU A 101 2.32 16.02 -0.20
#